data_AF-A0A9E5L1K2-F1
#
_entry.id   AF-A0A9E5L1K2-F1
#
_cell.length_a   1.000
_cell.length_b   1.000
_cell.length_c   1.000
_cell.angle_alpha   90.00
_cell.angle_beta   90.00
_cell.angle_gamma   90.00
#
_symmetry.space_group_name_H-M   'P 1'
#
loop_
_entity.id
_entity.type
_entity.pdbx_description
1 polymer ?
#
loop_
_entity_poly.entity_id
_entity_poly.type
_entity_poly.pdbx_seq_one_letter_code
_entity_poly.pdbx_strand_id
1 'polypeptide(L)'
;LLHEIVRDFKGQDYYDYRKWILSIAAVELEGQLVSAHRGEAIVDFAFRTITENLEWNDDSISQKDKNTLLYLAIHRALIKSDQPILTHHLWNFEFGEWKNATPETIQRAGREIESFRKEANRYLNHRLNEYLFQKIKRTSILFQILRDVIEEDHQEAPGILADQETFDTKIRNAAAQRYKKARLKLERSVKRSLIYLLFTKTVLALLVELPYDRYFVHEVNYTPLGVNILFHPVFLFFLAAIIKTPGNKNTERIIQGIHGILSSNPENRPKWRIRPRKRKRVIMAIFQIIYGAAFILTFGGLISFLTLMNFNAVSVLFFLFFLTIVSFLGIKLRQDNKELQMQIHKEGFTAILIDFFTFPIVRVGRWLSLKAPKINVFVFILDVIIEAPFKSFINVIEEWVDYVKEKKDEIY
;
A
#
# COMPACT_ATOMS: atom_id res chain seq x y z
N LEU A 1 32.99 14.52 10.41
CA LEU A 1 31.55 14.54 10.73
C LEU A 1 30.86 13.18 10.67
N LEU A 2 30.42 12.64 9.52
CA LEU A 2 29.66 11.37 9.51
C LEU A 2 30.45 10.19 10.10
N HIS A 3 31.72 10.07 9.75
CA HIS A 3 32.57 9.04 10.32
C HIS A 3 32.78 9.20 11.84
N GLU A 4 32.75 10.43 12.36
CA GLU A 4 32.90 10.70 13.80
C GLU A 4 31.60 10.48 14.57
N ILE A 5 30.45 10.84 13.99
CA ILE A 5 29.13 10.67 14.59
C ILE A 5 28.74 9.19 14.70
N VAL A 6 29.14 8.37 13.72
CA VAL A 6 28.80 6.94 13.73
C VAL A 6 29.90 6.08 14.39
N ARG A 7 31.01 6.68 14.85
CA ARG A 7 32.17 5.95 15.43
C ARG A 7 31.80 5.12 16.66
N ASP A 8 30.83 5.59 17.44
CA ASP A 8 30.45 4.97 18.71
C ASP A 8 29.33 3.92 18.58
N PHE A 9 28.72 3.78 17.39
CA PHE A 9 27.75 2.73 17.12
C PHE A 9 28.47 1.44 16.68
N LYS A 10 28.09 0.29 17.26
CA LYS A 10 28.66 -1.03 16.92
C LYS A 10 27.61 -1.95 16.32
N GLY A 11 28.02 -2.87 15.44
CA GLY A 11 27.17 -3.92 14.92
C GLY A 11 26.01 -3.43 14.05
N GLN A 12 24.80 -3.97 14.28
CA GLN A 12 23.64 -3.71 13.43
C GLN A 12 23.10 -2.28 13.56
N ASP A 13 23.26 -1.66 14.72
CA ASP A 13 22.86 -0.27 14.96
C ASP A 13 23.66 0.71 14.12
N TYR A 14 24.96 0.47 13.91
CA TYR A 14 25.81 1.25 13.00
C TYR A 14 25.28 1.20 11.56
N TYR A 15 24.92 0.01 11.08
CA TYR A 15 24.44 -0.19 9.73
C TYR A 15 23.10 0.52 9.50
N ASP A 16 22.15 0.37 10.43
CA ASP A 16 20.84 1.01 10.35
C ASP A 16 20.96 2.55 10.41
N TYR A 17 21.87 3.05 11.25
CA TYR A 17 22.16 4.48 11.36
C TYR A 17 22.75 5.06 10.07
N ARG A 18 23.80 4.41 9.56
CA ARG A 18 24.45 4.80 8.30
C ARG A 18 23.47 4.76 7.14
N LYS A 19 22.66 3.70 7.04
CA LYS A 19 21.61 3.58 6.02
C LYS A 19 20.59 4.71 6.11
N TRP A 20 20.17 5.07 7.33
CA TRP A 20 19.23 6.17 7.53
C TRP A 20 19.81 7.50 7.05
N ILE A 21 21.05 7.84 7.41
CA ILE A 21 21.65 9.09 6.94
C ILE A 21 21.86 9.09 5.42
N LEU A 22 22.39 7.99 4.87
CA LEU A 22 22.57 7.86 3.42
C LEU A 22 21.24 8.00 2.66
N SER A 23 20.12 7.55 3.24
CA SER A 23 18.81 7.74 2.63
C SER A 23 18.37 9.21 2.57
N ILE A 24 18.68 10.01 3.59
CA ILE A 24 18.40 11.46 3.57
C ILE A 24 19.31 12.17 2.58
N ALA A 25 20.60 11.81 2.55
CA ALA A 25 21.57 12.37 1.62
C ALA A 25 21.22 12.05 0.15
N ALA A 26 20.72 10.85 -0.11
CA ALA A 26 20.26 10.45 -1.44
C ALA A 26 19.10 11.34 -1.92
N VAL A 27 18.13 11.65 -1.05
CA VAL A 27 17.01 12.57 -1.37
C VAL A 27 17.54 13.98 -1.67
N GLU A 28 18.48 14.48 -0.87
CA GLU A 28 19.11 15.79 -1.12
C GLU A 28 19.79 15.83 -2.50
N LEU A 29 20.58 14.80 -2.84
CA LEU A 29 21.23 14.70 -4.14
C LEU A 29 20.22 14.60 -5.29
N GLU A 30 19.15 13.83 -5.14
CA GLU A 30 18.08 13.74 -6.13
C GLU A 30 17.43 15.11 -6.37
N GLY A 31 17.15 15.87 -5.30
CA GLY A 31 16.61 17.23 -5.40
C GLY A 31 17.53 18.23 -6.11
N GLN A 32 18.84 17.97 -6.17
CA GLN A 32 19.79 18.75 -6.96
C GLN A 32 19.80 18.36 -8.44
N LEU A 33 19.54 17.10 -8.75
CA LEU A 33 19.50 16.59 -10.12
C LEU A 33 18.15 16.88 -10.80
N VAL A 34 17.06 16.81 -10.06
CA VAL A 34 15.69 16.97 -10.57
C VAL A 34 14.94 17.98 -9.71
N SER A 35 14.44 19.06 -10.33
CA SER A 35 13.66 20.07 -9.62
C SER A 35 12.35 19.48 -9.07
N ALA A 36 12.22 19.50 -7.75
CA ALA A 36 10.98 19.13 -7.05
C ALA A 36 9.94 20.27 -7.01
N HIS A 37 10.21 21.44 -7.60
CA HIS A 37 9.46 22.68 -7.35
C HIS A 37 7.96 22.56 -7.65
N ARG A 38 7.59 21.83 -8.70
CA ARG A 38 6.18 21.61 -9.06
C ARG A 38 5.44 20.77 -8.02
N GLY A 39 6.12 19.75 -7.47
CA GLY A 39 5.59 18.88 -6.42
C GLY A 39 5.43 19.62 -5.10
N GLU A 40 6.43 20.43 -4.73
CA GLU A 40 6.37 21.25 -3.52
C GLU A 40 5.29 22.33 -3.62
N ALA A 41 5.16 23.03 -4.75
CA ALA A 41 4.16 24.07 -4.93
C ALA A 41 2.72 23.57 -4.72
N ILE A 42 2.39 22.37 -5.24
CA ILE A 42 1.06 21.79 -5.03
C ILE A 42 0.85 21.33 -3.57
N VAL A 43 1.91 20.86 -2.91
CA VAL A 43 1.85 20.48 -1.49
C VAL A 43 1.63 21.72 -0.62
N ASP A 44 2.35 22.81 -0.87
CA ASP A 44 2.21 24.07 -0.15
C ASP A 44 0.82 24.68 -0.35
N PHE A 45 0.33 24.70 -1.59
CA PHE A 45 -1.03 25.15 -1.90
C PHE A 45 -2.07 24.31 -1.14
N ALA A 46 -1.93 22.98 -1.15
CA ALA A 46 -2.83 22.09 -0.42
C ALA A 46 -2.74 22.31 1.10
N PHE A 47 -1.53 22.48 1.65
CA PHE A 47 -1.32 22.70 3.06
C PHE A 47 -2.00 23.99 3.53
N ARG A 48 -1.84 25.10 2.80
CA ARG A 48 -2.52 26.36 3.09
C ARG A 48 -4.04 26.22 3.01
N THR A 49 -4.54 25.69 1.89
CA THR A 49 -5.98 25.51 1.64
C THR A 49 -6.65 24.66 2.72
N ILE A 50 -6.02 23.55 3.12
CA ILE A 50 -6.59 22.63 4.11
C ILE A 50 -6.54 23.26 5.49
N THR A 51 -5.45 23.94 5.84
CA THR A 51 -5.26 24.54 7.16
C THR A 51 -6.26 25.66 7.44
N GLU A 52 -6.62 26.46 6.43
CA GLU A 52 -7.59 27.56 6.56
C GLU A 52 -9.01 27.10 6.96
N ASN A 53 -9.40 25.86 6.63
CA ASN A 53 -10.73 25.31 6.95
C ASN A 53 -10.65 23.95 7.67
N LEU A 54 -9.62 23.79 8.50
CA LEU A 54 -9.40 22.59 9.31
C LEU A 54 -10.10 22.68 10.65
N GLU A 55 -11.08 21.80 10.89
CA GLU A 55 -11.65 21.56 12.21
C GLU A 55 -10.93 20.37 12.87
N TRP A 56 -9.98 20.64 13.77
CA TRP A 56 -9.24 19.59 14.50
C TRP A 56 -9.66 19.52 15.98
N ASN A 57 -10.46 18.50 16.31
CA ASN A 57 -11.01 18.31 17.67
C ASN A 57 -10.13 17.36 18.50
N ASP A 58 -8.93 17.80 18.85
CA ASP A 58 -8.03 17.14 19.82
C ASP A 58 -7.06 18.17 20.39
N ASP A 59 -7.33 18.66 21.59
CA ASP A 59 -6.53 19.72 22.23
C ASP A 59 -5.27 19.16 22.92
N SER A 60 -5.10 17.83 22.95
CA SER A 60 -3.91 17.22 23.55
C SER A 60 -2.65 17.28 22.68
N ILE A 61 -2.73 17.87 21.48
CA ILE A 61 -1.63 17.96 20.52
C ILE A 61 -1.36 19.43 20.23
N SER A 62 -0.08 19.83 20.29
CA SER A 62 0.34 21.20 20.02
C SER A 62 0.01 21.62 18.57
N GLN A 63 -0.15 22.93 18.32
CA GLN A 63 -0.42 23.40 16.95
C GLN A 63 0.75 23.09 16.00
N LYS A 64 2.00 23.17 16.50
CA LYS A 64 3.21 22.77 15.75
C LYS A 64 3.09 21.31 15.31
N ASP A 65 2.78 20.40 16.23
CA ASP A 65 2.64 18.98 15.92
C ASP A 65 1.48 18.72 14.93
N LYS A 66 0.34 19.40 15.11
CA LYS A 66 -0.81 19.29 14.18
C LYS A 66 -0.40 19.66 12.75
N ASN A 67 0.30 20.79 12.60
CA ASN A 67 0.78 21.28 11.31
C ASN A 67 1.80 20.31 10.68
N THR A 68 2.79 19.85 11.44
CA THR A 68 3.78 18.88 10.96
C THR A 68 3.12 17.57 10.50
N LEU A 69 2.24 16.99 11.32
CA LEU A 69 1.54 15.75 10.98
C LEU A 69 0.65 15.91 9.74
N LEU A 70 0.00 17.06 9.59
CA LEU A 70 -0.80 17.37 8.40
C LEU A 70 0.08 17.50 7.15
N TYR A 71 1.18 18.24 7.23
CA TYR A 71 2.13 18.42 6.14
C TYR A 71 2.68 17.08 5.65
N LEU A 72 3.12 16.21 6.57
CA LEU A 72 3.58 14.85 6.23
C LEU A 72 2.47 14.01 5.57
N ALA A 73 1.22 14.14 6.03
CA ALA A 73 0.10 13.43 5.43
C ALA A 73 -0.23 13.91 4.00
N ILE A 74 -0.10 15.21 3.74
CA ILE A 74 -0.29 15.81 2.41
C ILE A 74 0.79 15.34 1.44
N HIS A 75 2.06 15.38 1.86
CA HIS A 75 3.19 14.85 1.10
C HIS A 75 2.95 13.39 0.65
N ARG A 76 2.62 12.53 1.61
CA ARG A 76 2.29 11.12 1.33
C ARG A 76 1.10 10.97 0.38
N ALA A 77 0.08 11.81 0.52
CA ALA A 77 -1.15 11.70 -0.24
C ALA A 77 -1.00 12.17 -1.70
N LEU A 78 -0.38 13.33 -1.90
CA LEU A 78 -0.29 14.02 -3.19
C LEU A 78 0.84 13.51 -4.06
N ILE A 79 2.05 13.48 -3.54
CA ILE A 79 3.27 13.17 -4.30
C ILE A 79 3.91 11.83 -3.90
N LYS A 80 3.27 11.09 -3.00
CA LYS A 80 3.66 9.73 -2.59
C LYS A 80 5.05 9.66 -1.92
N SER A 81 5.44 10.72 -1.22
CA SER A 81 6.70 10.79 -0.47
C SER A 81 6.85 9.58 0.47
N ASP A 82 8.02 8.95 0.40
CA ASP A 82 8.40 7.83 1.26
C ASP A 82 9.08 8.33 2.55
N GLN A 83 9.48 7.40 3.42
CA GLN A 83 10.03 7.76 4.72
C GLN A 83 11.34 8.57 4.63
N PRO A 84 12.30 8.26 3.74
CA PRO A 84 13.45 9.12 3.45
C PRO A 84 13.06 10.55 3.06
N ILE A 85 12.16 10.73 2.09
CA ILE A 85 11.73 12.06 1.64
C ILE A 85 11.08 12.85 2.78
N LEU A 86 10.18 12.21 3.54
CA LEU A 86 9.54 12.85 4.69
C LEU A 86 10.54 13.26 5.78
N THR A 87 11.56 12.43 6.02
CA THR A 87 12.61 12.73 6.99
C THR A 87 13.48 13.89 6.51
N HIS A 88 13.77 13.97 5.21
CA HIS A 88 14.46 15.11 4.60
C HIS A 88 13.67 16.42 4.72
N HIS A 89 12.34 16.41 4.55
CA HIS A 89 11.54 17.62 4.82
C HIS A 89 11.58 18.04 6.29
N LEU A 90 11.52 17.08 7.22
CA LEU A 90 11.68 17.37 8.65
C LEU A 90 13.07 17.92 8.96
N TRP A 91 14.10 17.44 8.26
CA TRP A 91 15.47 17.91 8.38
C TRP A 91 15.57 19.39 8.02
N ASN A 92 15.05 19.77 6.86
CA ASN A 92 15.06 21.17 6.40
C ASN A 92 14.20 22.07 7.30
N PHE A 93 13.12 21.54 7.88
CA PHE A 93 12.32 22.29 8.85
C PHE A 93 13.09 22.59 10.16
N GLU A 94 13.91 21.65 10.64
CA GLU A 94 14.66 21.80 11.91
C GLU A 94 15.98 22.58 11.73
N PHE A 95 16.69 22.33 10.63
CA PHE A 95 18.02 22.88 10.38
C PHE A 95 18.05 24.04 9.38
N GLY A 96 16.93 24.38 8.74
CA GLY A 96 16.80 25.49 7.79
C GLY A 96 17.26 25.13 6.37
N GLU A 97 17.73 26.11 5.60
CA GLU A 97 18.29 25.90 4.26
C GLU A 97 19.59 25.09 4.31
N TRP A 98 19.46 23.77 4.42
CA TRP A 98 20.60 22.87 4.55
C TRP A 98 21.58 22.97 3.38
N LYS A 99 21.07 23.30 2.18
CA LYS A 99 21.86 23.56 0.98
C LYS A 99 22.92 24.66 1.18
N ASN A 100 22.59 25.66 2.00
CA ASN A 100 23.45 26.80 2.31
C ASN A 100 23.90 26.77 3.79
N ALA A 101 23.96 25.59 4.41
CA ALA A 101 24.25 25.46 5.82
C ALA A 101 25.62 26.02 6.19
N THR A 102 25.66 26.89 7.20
CA THR A 102 26.90 27.41 7.75
C THR A 102 27.66 26.32 8.54
N PRO A 103 28.98 26.46 8.75
CA PRO A 103 29.74 25.53 9.60
C PRO A 103 29.12 25.33 10.99
N GLU A 104 28.54 26.35 11.58
CA GLU A 104 27.85 26.30 12.88
C GLU A 104 26.59 25.43 12.80
N THR A 105 25.83 25.55 11.72
CA THR A 105 24.62 24.75 11.46
C THR A 105 24.99 23.28 11.26
N ILE A 106 26.06 23.00 10.54
CA ILE A 106 26.59 21.63 10.34
C ILE A 106 27.01 21.02 11.68
N GLN A 107 27.72 21.78 12.52
CA GLN A 107 28.10 21.31 13.86
C GLN A 107 26.89 21.10 14.77
N ARG A 108 25.90 22.00 14.73
CA ARG A 108 24.63 21.85 15.46
C ARG A 108 23.91 20.56 15.07
N ALA A 109 23.73 20.35 13.76
CA ALA A 109 23.11 19.13 13.24
C ALA A 109 23.88 17.87 13.66
N GLY A 110 25.21 17.92 13.68
CA GLY A 110 26.04 16.81 14.17
C GLY A 110 25.82 16.49 15.65
N ARG A 111 25.64 17.51 16.51
CA ARG A 111 25.34 17.33 17.95
C ARG A 111 23.91 16.88 18.21
N GLU A 112 22.96 17.38 17.43
CA GLU A 112 21.52 17.18 17.62
C GLU A 112 20.96 16.01 16.78
N ILE A 113 21.80 15.28 16.06
CA ILE A 113 21.39 14.23 15.11
C ILE A 113 20.53 13.14 15.75
N GLU A 114 20.86 12.70 16.96
CA GLU A 114 20.13 11.64 17.65
C GLU A 114 18.80 12.14 18.20
N SER A 115 18.76 13.37 18.73
CA SER A 115 17.51 14.02 19.13
C SER A 115 16.59 14.23 17.93
N PHE A 116 17.13 14.69 16.80
CA PHE A 116 16.39 14.83 15.55
C PHE A 116 15.86 13.48 15.07
N ARG A 117 16.68 12.42 15.07
CA ARG A 117 16.23 11.07 14.66
C ARG A 117 15.08 10.56 15.52
N LYS A 118 15.14 10.74 16.84
CA LYS A 118 14.05 10.38 17.76
C LYS A 118 12.79 11.19 17.47
N GLU A 119 12.93 12.48 17.25
CA GLU A 119 11.82 13.39 16.94
C GLU A 119 11.17 13.07 15.58
N ALA A 120 11.97 12.85 14.53
CA ALA A 120 11.49 12.43 13.23
C ALA A 120 10.73 11.09 13.32
N ASN A 121 11.28 10.11 14.06
CA ASN A 121 10.59 8.84 14.31
C ASN A 121 9.30 9.01 15.11
N ARG A 122 9.23 9.97 16.06
CA ARG A 122 8.00 10.31 16.79
C ARG A 122 6.91 10.77 15.82
N TYR A 123 7.24 11.66 14.89
CA TYR A 123 6.29 12.10 13.87
C TYR A 123 5.92 10.98 12.93
N LEU A 124 6.89 10.26 12.35
CA LEU A 124 6.67 9.22 11.32
C LEU A 124 5.89 8.01 11.83
N ASN A 125 6.02 7.68 13.12
CA ASN A 125 5.29 6.58 13.76
C ASN A 125 4.09 7.07 14.60
N HIS A 126 3.71 8.34 14.49
CA HIS A 126 2.63 8.89 15.28
C HIS A 126 1.30 8.16 14.98
N ARG A 127 0.50 7.90 16.03
CA ARG A 127 -0.77 7.16 15.93
C ARG A 127 -1.77 7.75 14.92
N LEU A 128 -1.66 9.05 14.65
CA LEU A 128 -2.57 9.76 13.75
C LEU A 128 -2.10 9.73 12.29
N ASN A 129 -0.87 9.31 11.98
CA ASN A 129 -0.34 9.39 10.62
C ASN A 129 -1.20 8.66 9.61
N GLU A 130 -1.59 7.43 9.91
CA GLU A 130 -2.41 6.67 8.98
C GLU A 130 -3.84 7.23 8.91
N TYR A 131 -4.38 7.72 10.03
CA TYR A 131 -5.69 8.39 10.04
C TYR A 131 -5.70 9.64 9.16
N LEU A 132 -4.68 10.50 9.30
CA LEU A 132 -4.54 11.74 8.53
C LEU A 132 -4.29 11.43 7.06
N PHE A 133 -3.35 10.53 6.76
CA PHE A 133 -3.10 10.09 5.39
C PHE A 133 -4.41 9.64 4.71
N GLN A 134 -5.19 8.74 5.32
CA GLN A 134 -6.45 8.26 4.75
C GLN A 134 -7.52 9.35 4.61
N LYS A 135 -7.47 10.41 5.43
CA LYS A 135 -8.36 11.57 5.31
C LYS A 135 -7.96 12.47 4.14
N ILE A 136 -6.68 12.84 4.06
CA ILE A 136 -6.14 13.73 3.03
C ILE A 136 -6.13 13.06 1.65
N LYS A 137 -5.81 11.77 1.59
CA LYS A 137 -5.81 10.93 0.37
C LYS A 137 -7.15 10.94 -0.39
N ARG A 138 -8.25 11.28 0.26
CA ARG A 138 -9.56 11.39 -0.41
C ARG A 138 -9.72 12.71 -1.17
N THR A 139 -9.18 13.79 -0.62
CA THR A 139 -9.24 15.12 -1.24
C THR A 139 -8.03 15.40 -2.11
N SER A 140 -6.99 14.56 -2.05
CA SER A 140 -5.78 14.69 -2.86
C SER A 140 -6.08 14.68 -4.36
N ILE A 141 -7.15 14.00 -4.80
CA ILE A 141 -7.56 13.97 -6.21
C ILE A 141 -7.90 15.35 -6.76
N LEU A 142 -8.42 16.27 -5.92
CA LEU A 142 -8.74 17.64 -6.33
C LEU A 142 -7.48 18.40 -6.75
N PHE A 143 -6.47 18.38 -5.87
CA PHE A 143 -5.18 19.02 -6.11
C PHE A 143 -4.40 18.35 -7.25
N GLN A 144 -4.51 17.02 -7.38
CA GLN A 144 -3.87 16.28 -8.47
C GLN A 144 -4.47 16.62 -9.83
N ILE A 145 -5.79 16.74 -9.93
CA ILE A 145 -6.44 17.13 -11.19
C ILE A 145 -6.17 18.59 -11.50
N LEU A 146 -6.20 19.48 -10.50
CA LEU A 146 -5.82 20.87 -10.67
C LEU A 146 -4.38 20.99 -11.20
N ARG A 147 -3.45 20.22 -10.63
CA ARG A 147 -2.07 20.13 -11.12
C ARG A 147 -2.01 19.67 -12.58
N ASP A 148 -2.74 18.62 -12.95
CA ASP A 148 -2.75 18.13 -14.33
C ASP A 148 -3.22 19.20 -15.32
N VAL A 149 -4.29 19.94 -14.98
CA VAL A 149 -4.82 21.01 -15.83
C VAL A 149 -3.81 22.15 -16.00
N ILE A 150 -3.11 22.53 -14.93
CA ILE A 150 -2.09 23.59 -14.97
C ILE A 150 -0.83 23.12 -15.71
N GLU A 151 -0.44 21.84 -15.57
CA GLU A 151 0.76 21.29 -16.21
C GLU A 151 0.57 20.99 -17.70
N GLU A 152 -0.66 20.74 -18.15
CA GLU A 152 -0.95 20.48 -19.56
C GLU A 152 -0.72 21.73 -20.44
N ASP A 153 -1.04 22.92 -19.93
CA ASP A 153 -0.85 24.18 -20.66
C ASP A 153 -0.39 25.32 -19.74
N HIS A 154 0.87 25.27 -19.35
CA HIS A 154 1.46 26.20 -18.39
C HIS A 154 1.39 27.68 -18.82
N GLN A 155 1.37 27.97 -20.13
CA GLN A 155 1.37 29.34 -20.65
C GLN A 155 -0.05 29.92 -20.71
N GLU A 156 -1.05 29.10 -21.05
CA GLU A 156 -2.46 29.53 -21.09
C GLU A 156 -3.22 29.33 -19.77
N ALA A 157 -2.59 28.76 -18.74
CA ALA A 157 -3.22 28.50 -17.44
C ALA A 157 -4.02 29.69 -16.86
N PRO A 158 -3.57 30.96 -16.94
CA PRO A 158 -4.37 32.10 -16.48
C PRO A 158 -5.66 32.31 -17.30
N GLY A 159 -5.61 32.09 -18.61
CA GLY A 159 -6.79 32.19 -19.50
C GLY A 159 -7.76 31.03 -19.27
N ILE A 160 -7.23 29.82 -19.07
CA ILE A 160 -8.03 28.63 -18.74
C ILE A 160 -8.75 28.82 -17.41
N LEU A 161 -8.11 29.40 -16.39
CA LEU A 161 -8.74 29.64 -15.08
C LEU A 161 -9.78 30.76 -15.11
N ALA A 162 -9.72 31.66 -16.11
CA ALA A 162 -10.66 32.77 -16.25
C ALA A 162 -11.97 32.36 -16.94
N ASP A 163 -11.92 31.41 -17.88
CA ASP A 163 -13.11 30.87 -18.54
C ASP A 163 -13.60 29.58 -17.87
N GLN A 164 -14.73 29.68 -17.18
CA GLN A 164 -15.30 28.58 -16.42
C GLN A 164 -15.67 27.37 -17.30
N GLU A 165 -16.13 27.57 -18.53
CA GLU A 165 -16.54 26.46 -19.41
C GLU A 165 -15.33 25.68 -19.93
N THR A 166 -14.29 26.39 -20.38
CA THR A 166 -13.01 25.79 -20.76
C THR A 166 -12.35 25.08 -19.58
N PHE A 167 -12.36 25.69 -18.39
CA PHE A 167 -11.79 25.09 -17.19
C PHE A 167 -12.48 23.78 -16.81
N ASP A 168 -13.82 23.77 -16.77
CA ASP A 168 -14.59 22.57 -16.45
C ASP A 168 -14.34 21.46 -17.47
N THR A 169 -14.21 21.82 -18.75
CA THR A 169 -13.89 20.87 -19.83
C THR A 169 -12.50 20.24 -19.63
N LYS A 170 -11.49 21.06 -19.29
CA LYS A 170 -10.14 20.57 -18.98
C LYS A 170 -10.13 19.66 -17.74
N ILE A 171 -10.88 20.01 -16.68
CA ILE A 171 -11.06 19.16 -15.49
C ILE A 171 -11.67 17.81 -15.87
N ARG A 172 -12.73 17.79 -16.69
CA ARG A 172 -13.37 16.55 -17.16
C ARG A 172 -12.38 15.66 -17.92
N ASN A 173 -11.60 16.25 -18.81
CA ASN A 173 -10.58 15.54 -19.59
C ASN A 173 -9.49 14.94 -18.69
N ALA A 174 -8.94 15.73 -17.77
CA ALA A 174 -7.93 15.27 -16.81
C ALA A 174 -8.48 14.13 -15.92
N ALA A 175 -9.71 14.25 -15.42
CA ALA A 175 -10.37 13.19 -14.66
C ALA A 175 -10.54 11.90 -15.49
N ALA A 176 -11.02 12.01 -16.73
CA ALA A 176 -11.20 10.88 -17.63
C ALA A 176 -9.88 10.16 -17.93
N GLN A 177 -8.79 10.90 -18.15
CA GLN A 177 -7.46 10.33 -18.35
C GLN A 177 -6.98 9.57 -17.11
N ARG A 178 -7.19 10.10 -15.89
CA ARG A 178 -6.89 9.39 -14.65
C ARG A 178 -7.71 8.11 -14.50
N TYR A 179 -9.00 8.15 -14.82
CA TYR A 179 -9.87 6.97 -14.74
C TYR A 179 -9.41 5.89 -15.71
N LYS A 180 -9.06 6.26 -16.94
CA LYS A 180 -8.51 5.35 -17.96
C LYS A 180 -7.19 4.73 -17.49
N LYS A 181 -6.25 5.55 -17.01
CA LYS A 181 -4.94 5.06 -16.49
C LYS A 181 -5.13 4.10 -15.32
N ALA A 182 -6.02 4.41 -14.37
CA ALA A 182 -6.31 3.56 -13.23
C ALA A 182 -6.96 2.23 -13.64
N ARG A 183 -7.90 2.26 -14.60
CA ARG A 183 -8.52 1.06 -15.15
C ARG A 183 -7.49 0.15 -15.82
N LEU A 184 -6.64 0.69 -16.68
CA LEU A 184 -5.58 -0.07 -17.35
C LEU A 184 -4.55 -0.64 -16.35
N LYS A 185 -4.25 0.10 -15.28
CA LYS A 185 -3.36 -0.39 -14.20
C LYS A 185 -4.03 -1.53 -13.42
N LEU A 186 -5.31 -1.40 -13.10
CA LEU A 186 -6.11 -2.44 -12.45
C LEU A 186 -6.11 -3.72 -13.29
N GLU A 187 -6.47 -3.63 -14.57
CA GLU A 187 -6.55 -4.78 -15.48
C GLU A 187 -5.20 -5.49 -15.61
N ARG A 188 -4.10 -4.73 -15.79
CA ARG A 188 -2.75 -5.30 -15.82
C ARG A 188 -2.39 -6.00 -14.51
N SER A 189 -2.72 -5.40 -13.37
CA SER A 189 -2.45 -5.98 -12.05
C SER A 189 -3.25 -7.27 -11.84
N VAL A 190 -4.54 -7.26 -12.19
CA VAL A 190 -5.44 -8.42 -12.10
C VAL A 190 -4.96 -9.54 -13.01
N LYS A 191 -4.68 -9.26 -14.29
CA LYS A 191 -4.18 -10.27 -15.25
C LYS A 191 -2.91 -10.93 -14.74
N ARG A 192 -1.93 -10.13 -14.31
CA ARG A 192 -0.67 -10.64 -13.75
C ARG A 192 -0.94 -11.51 -12.54
N SER A 193 -1.77 -11.06 -11.60
CA SER A 193 -2.10 -11.82 -10.39
C SER A 193 -2.87 -13.11 -10.68
N LEU A 194 -3.78 -13.12 -11.65
CA LEU A 194 -4.51 -14.34 -12.05
C LEU A 194 -3.58 -15.40 -12.64
N ILE A 195 -2.73 -15.02 -13.59
CA ILE A 195 -1.72 -15.93 -14.19
C ILE A 195 -0.83 -16.49 -13.08
N TYR A 196 -0.34 -15.58 -12.23
CA TYR A 196 0.53 -15.89 -11.12
C TYR A 196 -0.09 -16.89 -10.13
N LEU A 197 -1.33 -16.63 -9.70
CA LEU A 197 -2.06 -17.47 -8.74
C LEU A 197 -2.36 -18.85 -9.33
N LEU A 198 -2.85 -18.90 -10.57
CA LEU A 198 -3.18 -20.16 -11.24
C LEU A 198 -1.94 -21.04 -11.39
N PHE A 199 -0.83 -20.46 -11.83
CA PHE A 199 0.45 -21.18 -11.96
C PHE A 199 0.92 -21.73 -10.61
N THR A 200 0.98 -20.88 -9.59
CA THR A 200 1.46 -21.29 -8.25
C THR A 200 0.58 -22.36 -7.64
N LYS A 201 -0.75 -22.23 -7.77
CA LYS A 201 -1.70 -23.23 -7.26
C LYS A 201 -1.59 -24.55 -7.99
N THR A 202 -1.40 -24.53 -9.31
CA THR A 202 -1.19 -25.74 -10.10
C THR A 202 0.10 -26.45 -9.68
N VAL A 203 1.20 -25.70 -9.53
CA VAL A 203 2.50 -26.24 -9.08
C VAL A 203 2.38 -26.85 -7.67
N LEU A 204 1.77 -26.13 -6.73
CA LEU A 204 1.54 -26.63 -5.37
C LEU A 204 0.66 -27.88 -5.35
N ALA A 205 -0.40 -27.88 -6.14
CA ALA A 205 -1.30 -29.01 -6.25
C ALA A 205 -0.56 -30.26 -6.78
N LEU A 206 0.31 -30.10 -7.79
CA LEU A 206 1.04 -31.22 -8.40
C LEU A 206 2.24 -31.69 -7.56
N LEU A 207 2.97 -30.78 -6.91
CA LEU A 207 4.21 -31.10 -6.19
C LEU A 207 3.99 -31.42 -4.71
N VAL A 208 2.90 -30.94 -4.11
CA VAL A 208 2.67 -31.08 -2.66
C VAL A 208 1.35 -31.78 -2.40
N GLU A 209 0.23 -31.25 -2.88
CA GLU A 209 -1.09 -31.78 -2.52
C GLU A 209 -1.34 -33.17 -3.11
N LEU A 210 -1.01 -33.38 -4.38
CA LEU A 210 -1.21 -34.67 -5.07
C LEU A 210 -0.33 -35.79 -4.52
N PRO A 211 1.00 -35.60 -4.29
CA PRO A 211 1.80 -36.60 -3.60
C PRO A 211 1.30 -36.85 -2.17
N TYR A 212 0.90 -35.80 -1.46
CA TYR A 212 0.36 -35.96 -0.11
C TYR A 212 -0.89 -36.84 -0.09
N ASP A 213 -1.83 -36.58 -1.00
CA ASP A 213 -3.05 -37.38 -1.14
C ASP A 213 -2.74 -38.83 -1.49
N ARG A 214 -1.78 -39.05 -2.41
CA ARG A 214 -1.41 -40.39 -2.85
C ARG A 214 -0.68 -41.20 -1.77
N TYR A 215 0.24 -40.60 -1.04
CA TYR A 215 1.13 -41.31 -0.11
C TYR A 215 0.65 -41.33 1.34
N PHE A 216 -0.10 -40.32 1.80
CA PHE A 216 -0.54 -40.22 3.19
C PHE A 216 -2.04 -40.40 3.38
N VAL A 217 -2.86 -39.90 2.46
CA VAL A 217 -4.33 -40.03 2.53
C VAL A 217 -4.81 -41.31 1.85
N HIS A 218 -4.03 -41.85 0.91
CA HIS A 218 -4.29 -43.05 0.09
C HIS A 218 -5.51 -42.94 -0.85
N GLU A 219 -6.17 -41.79 -0.90
CA GLU A 219 -7.25 -41.48 -1.82
C GLU A 219 -7.02 -40.11 -2.45
N VAL A 220 -7.06 -40.05 -3.78
CA VAL A 220 -6.97 -38.78 -4.52
C VAL A 220 -8.37 -38.30 -4.86
N ASN A 221 -8.84 -37.30 -4.13
CA ASN A 221 -10.11 -36.67 -4.43
C ASN A 221 -9.89 -35.50 -5.40
N TYR A 222 -10.24 -35.72 -6.67
CA TYR A 222 -10.07 -34.71 -7.72
C TYR A 222 -10.96 -33.48 -7.53
N THR A 223 -12.06 -33.60 -6.77
CA THR A 223 -12.98 -32.47 -6.52
C THR A 223 -12.32 -31.40 -5.63
N PRO A 224 -11.82 -31.70 -4.41
CA PRO A 224 -11.01 -30.79 -3.61
C PRO A 224 -9.82 -30.20 -4.35
N LEU A 225 -9.09 -31.03 -5.11
CA LEU A 225 -7.92 -30.59 -5.87
C LEU A 225 -8.31 -29.52 -6.92
N GLY A 226 -9.35 -29.79 -7.71
CA GLY A 226 -9.86 -28.85 -8.71
C GLY A 226 -10.38 -27.55 -8.09
N VAL A 227 -11.14 -27.65 -6.99
CA VAL A 227 -11.63 -26.47 -6.25
C VAL A 227 -10.46 -25.66 -5.70
N ASN A 228 -9.43 -26.27 -5.13
CA ASN A 228 -8.29 -25.56 -4.56
C ASN A 228 -7.44 -24.83 -5.62
N ILE A 229 -7.38 -25.36 -6.84
CA ILE A 229 -6.70 -24.71 -7.97
C ILE A 229 -7.52 -23.53 -8.50
N LEU A 230 -8.83 -23.71 -8.70
CA LEU A 230 -9.66 -22.75 -9.43
C LEU A 230 -10.31 -21.67 -8.55
N PHE A 231 -10.58 -21.98 -7.28
CA PHE A 231 -11.37 -21.08 -6.42
C PHE A 231 -10.72 -19.70 -6.29
N HIS A 232 -9.42 -19.61 -5.99
CA HIS A 232 -8.77 -18.32 -5.73
C HIS A 232 -8.65 -17.43 -6.97
N PRO A 233 -8.25 -17.94 -8.16
CA PRO A 233 -8.32 -17.15 -9.39
C PRO A 233 -9.74 -16.66 -9.71
N VAL A 234 -10.74 -17.54 -9.62
CA VAL A 234 -12.15 -17.18 -9.87
C VAL A 234 -12.61 -16.12 -8.87
N PHE A 235 -12.28 -16.29 -7.59
CA PHE A 235 -12.60 -15.33 -6.54
C PHE A 235 -11.96 -13.97 -6.79
N LEU A 236 -10.67 -13.92 -7.16
CA LEU A 236 -9.99 -12.67 -7.51
C LEU A 236 -10.64 -11.98 -8.71
N PHE A 237 -11.01 -12.75 -9.73
CA PHE A 237 -11.70 -12.22 -10.90
C PHE A 237 -13.01 -11.55 -10.51
N PHE A 238 -13.85 -12.19 -9.69
CA PHE A 238 -15.10 -11.59 -9.20
C PHE A 238 -14.85 -10.34 -8.33
N LEU A 239 -13.88 -10.39 -7.42
CA LEU A 239 -13.49 -9.22 -6.62
C LEU A 239 -13.09 -8.04 -7.52
N ALA A 240 -12.34 -8.30 -8.59
CA ALA A 240 -11.93 -7.29 -9.55
C ALA A 240 -13.09 -6.78 -10.41
N ALA A 241 -14.00 -7.65 -10.84
CA ALA A 241 -15.15 -7.31 -11.66
C ALA A 241 -16.14 -6.36 -10.93
N ILE A 242 -16.25 -6.47 -9.61
CA ILE A 242 -17.10 -5.61 -8.78
C ILE A 242 -16.51 -4.19 -8.63
N ILE A 243 -15.21 -3.98 -8.92
CA ILE A 243 -14.57 -2.66 -8.81
C ILE A 243 -15.09 -1.74 -9.90
N LYS A 244 -15.99 -0.83 -9.48
CA LYS A 244 -16.54 0.21 -10.35
C LYS A 244 -15.53 1.33 -10.59
N THR A 245 -15.35 1.69 -11.86
CA THR A 245 -14.67 2.95 -12.22
C THR A 245 -15.53 4.14 -11.80
N PRO A 246 -14.93 5.28 -11.43
CA PRO A 246 -15.70 6.49 -11.16
C PRO A 246 -16.49 6.92 -12.41
N GLY A 247 -17.71 7.43 -12.21
CA GLY A 247 -18.59 7.91 -13.30
C GLY A 247 -18.87 9.41 -13.21
N ASN A 248 -19.76 9.92 -14.09
CA ASN A 248 -20.03 11.36 -14.26
C ASN A 248 -20.38 12.10 -12.95
N LYS A 249 -21.19 11.48 -12.07
CA LYS A 249 -21.53 12.08 -10.75
C LYS A 249 -20.30 12.31 -9.86
N ASN A 250 -19.23 11.55 -10.05
CA ASN A 250 -17.98 11.76 -9.34
C ASN A 250 -17.18 12.91 -9.97
N THR A 251 -17.15 12.99 -11.30
CA THR A 251 -16.52 14.09 -12.05
C THR A 251 -17.14 15.43 -11.68
N GLU A 252 -18.47 15.53 -11.65
CA GLU A 252 -19.16 16.77 -11.26
C GLU A 252 -18.83 17.21 -9.82
N ARG A 253 -18.66 16.25 -8.90
CA ARG A 253 -18.19 16.58 -7.55
C ARG A 253 -16.75 17.07 -7.55
N ILE A 254 -15.88 16.50 -8.38
CA ILE A 254 -14.49 16.95 -8.52
C ILE A 254 -14.47 18.38 -9.02
N ILE A 255 -15.26 18.71 -10.05
CA ILE A 255 -15.42 20.08 -10.55
C ILE A 255 -15.84 21.02 -9.42
N GLN A 256 -16.92 20.69 -8.71
CA GLN A 256 -17.40 21.47 -7.56
C GLN A 256 -16.32 21.61 -6.46
N GLY A 257 -15.57 20.55 -6.20
CA GLY A 257 -14.49 20.56 -5.20
C GLY A 257 -13.30 21.42 -5.61
N ILE A 258 -12.95 21.43 -6.91
CA ILE A 258 -11.88 22.27 -7.46
C ILE A 258 -12.29 23.75 -7.41
N HIS A 259 -13.51 24.09 -7.84
CA HIS A 259 -14.06 25.44 -7.66
C HIS A 259 -14.10 25.84 -6.18
N GLY A 260 -14.46 24.91 -5.29
CA GLY A 260 -14.45 25.12 -3.85
C GLY A 260 -13.06 25.46 -3.29
N ILE A 261 -12.00 24.76 -3.69
CA ILE A 261 -10.63 25.06 -3.20
C ILE A 261 -10.05 26.35 -3.81
N LEU A 262 -10.51 26.78 -4.98
CA LEU A 262 -10.10 28.03 -5.61
C LEU A 262 -10.95 29.24 -5.18
N SER A 263 -12.08 29.00 -4.52
CA SER A 263 -13.00 30.05 -4.08
C SER A 263 -12.36 31.02 -3.09
N SER A 264 -12.53 32.33 -3.36
CA SER A 264 -12.18 33.41 -2.44
C SER A 264 -13.10 33.45 -1.21
N ASN A 265 -14.33 32.93 -1.31
CA ASN A 265 -15.25 32.83 -0.18
C ASN A 265 -14.93 31.58 0.67
N PRO A 266 -14.53 31.72 1.95
CA PRO A 266 -14.22 30.60 2.83
C PRO A 266 -15.37 29.63 3.06
N GLU A 267 -16.63 30.05 2.95
CA GLU A 267 -17.80 29.19 3.19
C GLU A 267 -18.00 28.13 2.10
N ASN A 268 -17.58 28.43 0.87
CA ASN A 268 -17.68 27.52 -0.28
C ASN A 268 -16.55 26.48 -0.31
N ARG A 269 -15.55 26.63 0.56
CA ARG A 269 -14.39 25.73 0.61
C ARG A 269 -14.75 24.43 1.33
N PRO A 270 -14.16 23.29 0.93
CA PRO A 270 -14.36 22.04 1.63
C PRO A 270 -13.96 22.15 3.11
N LYS A 271 -14.75 21.56 4.03
CA LYS A 271 -14.40 21.49 5.45
C LYS A 271 -13.69 20.18 5.77
N TRP A 272 -12.50 20.26 6.38
CA TRP A 272 -11.74 19.09 6.80
C TRP A 272 -11.91 18.85 8.30
N ARG A 273 -12.68 17.82 8.65
CA ARG A 273 -12.94 17.46 10.07
C ARG A 273 -12.04 16.31 10.51
N ILE A 274 -11.10 16.62 11.41
CA ILE A 274 -10.19 15.67 12.06
C ILE A 274 -10.73 15.43 13.48
N ARG A 275 -11.32 14.24 13.68
CA ARG A 275 -11.90 13.83 14.97
C ARG A 275 -11.31 12.47 15.35
N PRO A 276 -10.12 12.43 15.97
CA PRO A 276 -9.53 11.18 16.41
C PRO A 276 -10.38 10.59 17.54
N ARG A 277 -10.91 9.38 17.35
CA ARG A 277 -11.75 8.72 18.35
C ARG A 277 -10.89 8.16 19.48
N LYS A 278 -10.93 8.78 20.65
CA LYS A 278 -10.41 8.20 21.90
C LYS A 278 -11.45 7.21 22.43
N ARG A 279 -11.13 5.91 22.43
CA ARG A 279 -12.02 4.86 22.97
C ARG A 279 -11.58 4.49 24.39
N LYS A 280 -12.54 4.29 25.30
CA LYS A 280 -12.27 3.78 26.66
C LYS A 280 -11.70 2.35 26.59
N ARG A 281 -10.83 1.97 27.54
CA ARG A 281 -10.21 0.63 27.57
C ARG A 281 -11.26 -0.50 27.60
N VAL A 282 -12.35 -0.35 28.35
CA VAL A 282 -13.45 -1.34 28.40
C VAL A 282 -14.08 -1.56 27.03
N ILE A 283 -14.35 -0.47 26.30
CA ILE A 283 -14.91 -0.55 24.94
C ILE A 283 -13.92 -1.24 23.99
N MET A 284 -12.62 -0.99 24.14
CA MET A 284 -11.60 -1.70 23.37
C MET A 284 -11.57 -3.20 23.67
N ALA A 285 -11.68 -3.60 24.94
CA ALA A 285 -11.73 -5.00 25.34
C ALA A 285 -12.94 -5.73 24.75
N ILE A 286 -14.13 -5.11 24.81
CA ILE A 286 -15.34 -5.65 24.17
C ILE A 286 -15.12 -5.86 22.66
N PHE A 287 -14.53 -4.87 21.97
CA PHE A 287 -14.24 -5.02 20.54
C PHE A 287 -13.21 -6.11 20.24
N GLN A 288 -12.24 -6.35 21.13
CA GLN A 288 -11.28 -7.45 20.97
C GLN A 288 -11.96 -8.81 21.14
N ILE A 289 -12.87 -8.97 22.09
CA ILE A 289 -13.64 -10.20 22.29
C ILE A 289 -14.52 -10.48 21.07
N ILE A 290 -15.29 -9.47 20.62
CA ILE A 290 -16.12 -9.58 19.41
C ILE A 290 -15.26 -9.95 18.20
N TYR A 291 -14.09 -9.32 18.04
CA TYR A 291 -13.16 -9.63 16.96
C TYR A 291 -12.61 -11.07 17.06
N GLY A 292 -12.28 -11.54 18.26
CA GLY A 292 -11.84 -12.91 18.50
C GLY A 292 -12.92 -13.93 18.14
N ALA A 293 -14.17 -13.67 18.54
CA ALA A 293 -15.31 -14.49 18.16
C ALA A 293 -15.51 -14.50 16.63
N ALA A 294 -15.45 -13.34 15.97
CA ALA A 294 -15.52 -13.25 14.51
C ALA A 294 -14.43 -14.08 13.82
N PHE A 295 -13.20 -14.03 14.35
CA PHE A 295 -12.07 -14.79 13.84
C PHE A 295 -12.31 -16.30 13.93
N ILE A 296 -12.73 -16.79 15.11
CA ILE A 296 -13.02 -18.22 15.34
C ILE A 296 -14.17 -18.68 14.44
N LEU A 297 -15.26 -17.91 14.38
CA LEU A 297 -16.42 -18.25 13.55
C LEU A 297 -16.04 -18.30 12.06
N THR A 298 -15.25 -17.34 11.58
CA THR A 298 -14.86 -17.27 10.17
C THR A 298 -13.92 -18.40 9.79
N PHE A 299 -12.79 -18.56 10.50
CA PHE A 299 -11.79 -19.59 10.16
C PHE A 299 -12.28 -20.99 10.54
N GLY A 300 -12.93 -21.15 11.69
CA GLY A 300 -13.53 -22.42 12.09
C GLY A 300 -14.62 -22.86 11.11
N GLY A 301 -15.52 -21.94 10.73
CA GLY A 301 -16.55 -22.23 9.72
C GLY A 301 -15.97 -22.62 8.36
N LEU A 302 -14.92 -21.93 7.89
CA LEU A 302 -14.23 -22.30 6.65
C LEU A 302 -13.54 -23.66 6.75
N ILE A 303 -12.84 -23.95 7.85
CA ILE A 303 -12.19 -25.26 8.06
C ILE A 303 -13.24 -26.37 8.06
N SER A 304 -14.31 -26.22 8.85
CA SER A 304 -15.40 -27.19 8.90
C SER A 304 -16.05 -27.42 7.54
N PHE A 305 -16.30 -26.34 6.78
CA PHE A 305 -16.85 -26.43 5.42
C PHE A 305 -15.91 -27.19 4.46
N LEU A 306 -14.61 -26.91 4.50
CA LEU A 306 -13.64 -27.58 3.63
C LEU A 306 -13.46 -29.06 4.02
N THR A 307 -13.46 -29.38 5.32
CA THR A 307 -13.43 -30.77 5.79
C THR A 307 -14.68 -31.54 5.38
N LEU A 308 -15.86 -30.92 5.40
CA LEU A 308 -17.11 -31.52 4.87
C LEU A 308 -16.99 -31.85 3.37
N MET A 309 -16.23 -31.05 2.62
CA MET A 309 -15.94 -31.28 1.20
C MET A 309 -14.81 -32.29 0.97
N ASN A 310 -14.37 -33.02 2.00
CA ASN A 310 -13.27 -33.99 1.98
C ASN A 310 -11.90 -33.40 1.61
N PHE A 311 -11.62 -32.13 1.98
CA PHE A 311 -10.27 -31.60 1.88
C PHE A 311 -9.38 -32.21 2.97
N ASN A 312 -8.19 -32.66 2.58
CA ASN A 312 -7.15 -33.04 3.54
C ASN A 312 -6.57 -31.79 4.26
N ALA A 313 -5.85 -32.00 5.36
CA ALA A 313 -5.31 -30.92 6.18
C ALA A 313 -4.34 -29.98 5.43
N VAL A 314 -3.51 -30.51 4.52
CA VAL A 314 -2.57 -29.74 3.70
C VAL A 314 -3.32 -28.84 2.72
N SER A 315 -4.33 -29.38 2.03
CA SER A 315 -5.17 -28.62 1.11
C SER A 315 -6.00 -27.56 1.84
N VAL A 316 -6.52 -27.84 3.05
CA VAL A 316 -7.17 -26.81 3.89
C VAL A 316 -6.19 -25.67 4.21
N LEU A 317 -4.96 -26.00 4.64
CA LEU A 317 -3.94 -25.01 4.96
C LEU A 317 -3.62 -24.11 3.78
N PHE A 318 -3.33 -24.68 2.60
CA PHE A 318 -3.06 -23.91 1.40
C PHE A 318 -4.28 -23.15 0.90
N PHE A 319 -5.49 -23.71 1.04
CA PHE A 319 -6.71 -22.99 0.68
C PHE A 319 -6.86 -21.72 1.52
N LEU A 320 -6.72 -21.81 2.85
CA LEU A 320 -6.81 -20.65 3.75
C LEU A 320 -5.68 -19.65 3.51
N PHE A 321 -4.45 -20.12 3.32
CA PHE A 321 -3.31 -19.26 3.03
C PHE A 321 -3.56 -18.39 1.80
N PHE A 322 -3.92 -19.00 0.67
CA PHE A 322 -4.21 -18.24 -0.55
C PHE A 322 -5.49 -17.41 -0.43
N LEU A 323 -6.50 -17.86 0.30
CA LEU A 323 -7.72 -17.09 0.54
C LEU A 323 -7.40 -15.76 1.24
N THR A 324 -6.53 -15.78 2.25
CA THR A 324 -6.13 -14.56 2.96
C THR A 324 -5.34 -13.61 2.06
N ILE A 325 -4.39 -14.12 1.28
CA ILE A 325 -3.58 -13.33 0.34
C ILE A 325 -4.45 -12.71 -0.75
N VAL A 326 -5.30 -13.50 -1.39
CA VAL A 326 -6.17 -13.03 -2.48
C VAL A 326 -7.19 -12.02 -1.98
N SER A 327 -7.77 -12.23 -0.79
CA SER A 327 -8.68 -11.27 -0.16
C SER A 327 -7.98 -9.92 0.11
N PHE A 328 -6.75 -9.96 0.63
CA PHE A 328 -5.96 -8.74 0.84
C PHE A 328 -5.62 -8.04 -0.48
N LEU A 329 -5.20 -8.80 -1.50
CA LEU A 329 -4.95 -8.26 -2.83
C LEU A 329 -6.19 -7.59 -3.43
N GLY A 330 -7.36 -8.24 -3.34
CA GLY A 330 -8.62 -7.68 -3.83
C GLY A 330 -8.96 -6.34 -3.18
N ILE A 331 -8.76 -6.22 -1.87
CA ILE A 331 -8.96 -4.94 -1.17
C ILE A 331 -7.93 -3.89 -1.58
N LYS A 332 -6.66 -4.29 -1.77
CA LYS A 332 -5.62 -3.39 -2.26
C LYS A 332 -5.98 -2.82 -3.65
N LEU A 333 -6.43 -3.67 -4.56
CA LEU A 333 -6.90 -3.27 -5.91
C LEU A 333 -8.10 -2.32 -5.85
N ARG A 334 -9.04 -2.56 -4.91
CA ARG A 334 -10.19 -1.67 -4.67
C ARG A 334 -9.76 -0.32 -4.11
N GLN A 335 -8.79 -0.29 -3.18
CA GLN A 335 -8.31 0.94 -2.55
C GLN A 335 -7.65 1.89 -3.56
N ASP A 336 -6.85 1.37 -4.48
CA ASP A 336 -6.19 2.17 -5.53
C ASP A 336 -7.21 2.93 -6.40
N ASN A 337 -8.36 2.33 -6.71
CA ASN A 337 -9.43 2.99 -7.47
C ASN A 337 -10.29 3.93 -6.60
N LYS A 338 -10.44 3.61 -5.31
CA LYS A 338 -11.19 4.45 -4.35
C LYS A 338 -10.52 5.81 -4.14
N GLU A 339 -9.21 5.94 -4.40
CA GLU A 339 -8.50 7.24 -4.40
C GLU A 339 -9.11 8.24 -5.38
N LEU A 340 -9.74 7.76 -6.46
CA LEU A 340 -10.34 8.61 -7.49
C LEU A 340 -11.79 8.99 -7.18
N GLN A 341 -12.37 8.44 -6.11
CA GLN A 341 -13.77 8.63 -5.75
C GLN A 341 -13.92 9.62 -4.59
N MET A 342 -14.63 10.72 -4.82
CA MET A 342 -15.03 11.65 -3.76
C MET A 342 -16.30 11.20 -3.03
N GLN A 343 -17.02 10.21 -3.55
CA GLN A 343 -18.27 9.75 -2.94
C GLN A 343 -18.05 8.80 -1.77
N ILE A 344 -18.60 9.15 -0.62
CA ILE A 344 -18.81 8.20 0.49
C ILE A 344 -20.15 7.52 0.23
N HIS A 345 -20.12 6.28 -0.26
CA HIS A 345 -21.31 5.44 -0.23
C HIS A 345 -21.56 5.06 1.24
N LYS A 346 -22.77 5.31 1.73
CA LYS A 346 -23.20 4.74 3.02
C LYS A 346 -23.25 3.23 2.83
N GLU A 347 -22.49 2.50 3.63
CA GLU A 347 -22.53 1.05 3.63
C GLU A 347 -23.88 0.59 4.20
N GLY A 348 -24.60 -0.24 3.45
CA GLY A 348 -25.82 -0.87 3.93
C GLY A 348 -25.53 -1.93 4.99
N PHE A 349 -26.55 -2.36 5.74
CA PHE A 349 -26.40 -3.37 6.79
C PHE A 349 -25.72 -4.67 6.30
N THR A 350 -26.08 -5.14 5.10
CA THR A 350 -25.46 -6.33 4.48
C THR A 350 -23.97 -6.15 4.24
N ALA A 351 -23.52 -4.96 3.84
CA ALA A 351 -22.09 -4.69 3.63
C ALA A 351 -21.32 -4.75 4.96
N ILE A 352 -21.91 -4.24 6.04
CA ILE A 352 -21.32 -4.30 7.38
C ILE A 352 -21.17 -5.76 7.83
N LEU A 353 -22.17 -6.60 7.58
CA LEU A 353 -22.12 -8.03 7.92
C LEU A 353 -21.05 -8.77 7.12
N ILE A 354 -20.95 -8.52 5.81
CA ILE A 354 -19.91 -9.10 4.95
C ILE A 354 -18.52 -8.65 5.43
N ASP A 355 -18.35 -7.36 5.72
CA ASP A 355 -17.08 -6.82 6.21
C ASP A 355 -16.70 -7.42 7.56
N PHE A 356 -17.66 -7.70 8.45
CA PHE A 356 -17.41 -8.33 9.74
C PHE A 356 -16.73 -9.70 9.61
N PHE A 357 -17.23 -10.58 8.74
CA PHE A 357 -16.64 -11.91 8.51
C PHE A 357 -15.43 -11.88 7.56
N THR A 358 -15.35 -10.91 6.64
CA THR A 358 -14.22 -10.81 5.71
C THR A 358 -12.98 -10.18 6.39
N PHE A 359 -13.19 -9.34 7.40
CA PHE A 359 -12.11 -8.60 8.06
C PHE A 359 -11.03 -9.49 8.70
N PRO A 360 -11.34 -10.58 9.43
CA PRO A 360 -10.34 -11.55 9.89
C PRO A 360 -9.43 -12.08 8.77
N ILE A 361 -10.01 -12.52 7.66
CA ILE A 361 -9.29 -13.10 6.50
C ILE A 361 -8.32 -12.06 5.92
N VAL A 362 -8.82 -10.85 5.68
CA VAL A 362 -8.04 -9.74 5.12
C VAL A 362 -6.93 -9.31 6.05
N ARG A 363 -7.18 -9.30 7.37
CA ARG A 363 -6.17 -8.88 8.35
C ARG A 363 -4.99 -9.84 8.37
N VAL A 364 -5.24 -11.15 8.31
CA VAL A 364 -4.19 -12.17 8.18
C VAL A 364 -3.41 -11.97 6.88
N GLY A 365 -4.11 -11.80 5.75
CA GLY A 365 -3.46 -11.56 4.45
C GLY A 365 -2.60 -10.29 4.43
N ARG A 366 -3.08 -9.20 5.05
CA ARG A 366 -2.32 -7.96 5.23
C ARG A 366 -1.08 -8.20 6.09
N TRP A 367 -1.21 -8.93 7.19
CA TRP A 367 -0.10 -9.24 8.09
C TRP A 367 0.98 -10.05 7.36
N LEU A 368 0.58 -11.10 6.63
CA LEU A 368 1.48 -11.90 5.80
C LEU A 368 2.21 -11.04 4.76
N SER A 369 1.47 -10.16 4.07
CA SER A 369 2.04 -9.32 3.01
C SER A 369 2.96 -8.21 3.53
N LEU A 370 2.72 -7.68 4.74
CA LEU A 370 3.52 -6.58 5.31
C LEU A 370 4.70 -7.06 6.18
N LYS A 371 4.62 -8.25 6.77
CA LYS A 371 5.69 -8.86 7.58
C LYS A 371 6.58 -9.84 6.81
N ALA A 372 6.35 -9.98 5.51
CA ALA A 372 7.28 -10.57 4.56
C ALA A 372 8.40 -9.64 4.00
N PRO A 373 8.86 -8.51 4.60
CA PRO A 373 9.77 -7.59 3.92
C PRO A 373 11.27 -7.93 4.10
N LYS A 374 11.65 -9.19 4.34
CA LYS A 374 13.06 -9.62 4.25
C LYS A 374 13.29 -10.91 3.47
N ILE A 375 12.23 -11.63 3.17
CA ILE A 375 12.24 -12.76 2.27
C ILE A 375 10.95 -12.58 1.52
N ASN A 376 11.08 -12.32 0.23
CA ASN A 376 9.99 -12.36 -0.71
C ASN A 376 9.35 -13.75 -0.48
N VAL A 377 8.30 -13.86 0.36
CA VAL A 377 7.68 -15.16 0.73
C VAL A 377 7.28 -15.90 -0.55
N PHE A 378 7.02 -15.12 -1.58
CA PHE A 378 6.93 -15.55 -2.95
C PHE A 378 8.16 -16.31 -3.48
N VAL A 379 9.36 -15.72 -3.41
CA VAL A 379 10.64 -16.36 -3.75
C VAL A 379 11.00 -17.47 -2.77
N PHE A 380 10.67 -17.39 -1.48
CA PHE A 380 10.92 -18.52 -0.57
C PHE A 380 10.05 -19.73 -0.89
N ILE A 381 8.78 -19.52 -1.20
CA ILE A 381 7.89 -20.57 -1.73
C ILE A 381 8.43 -21.04 -3.09
N LEU A 382 8.93 -20.14 -3.95
CA LEU A 382 9.55 -20.49 -5.24
C LEU A 382 10.83 -21.32 -5.07
N ASP A 383 11.76 -20.94 -4.19
CA ASP A 383 13.03 -21.62 -3.96
C ASP A 383 12.78 -22.97 -3.26
N VAL A 384 11.91 -23.00 -2.25
CA VAL A 384 11.63 -24.26 -1.53
C VAL A 384 10.77 -25.23 -2.34
N ILE A 385 9.82 -24.74 -3.14
CA ILE A 385 8.85 -25.61 -3.87
C ILE A 385 9.22 -25.81 -5.34
N ILE A 386 9.92 -24.86 -5.99
CA ILE A 386 10.42 -25.02 -7.36
C ILE A 386 11.90 -25.39 -7.35
N GLU A 387 12.78 -24.66 -6.67
CA GLU A 387 14.23 -24.89 -6.78
C GLU A 387 14.68 -26.23 -6.16
N ALA A 388 14.15 -26.62 -5.00
CA ALA A 388 14.54 -27.90 -4.38
C ALA A 388 14.11 -29.15 -5.18
N PRO A 389 12.85 -29.25 -5.69
CA PRO A 389 12.47 -30.36 -6.57
C PRO A 389 13.12 -30.28 -7.95
N PHE A 390 13.30 -29.08 -8.50
CA PHE A 390 13.93 -28.90 -9.82
C PHE A 390 15.42 -29.28 -9.80
N LYS A 391 16.16 -28.99 -8.73
CA LYS A 391 17.53 -29.49 -8.53
C LYS A 391 17.57 -31.02 -8.46
N SER A 392 16.62 -31.63 -7.75
CA SER A 392 16.51 -33.10 -7.69
C SER A 392 16.24 -33.69 -9.08
N PHE A 393 15.35 -33.08 -9.87
CA PHE A 393 15.06 -33.50 -11.24
C PHE A 393 16.25 -33.36 -12.19
N ILE A 394 17.03 -32.27 -12.09
CA ILE A 394 18.28 -32.09 -12.86
C ILE A 394 19.29 -33.18 -12.50
N ASN A 395 19.48 -33.48 -11.22
CA ASN A 395 20.40 -34.54 -10.78
C ASN A 395 20.02 -35.91 -11.38
N VAL A 396 18.72 -36.24 -11.46
CA VAL A 396 18.26 -37.50 -12.10
C VAL A 396 18.54 -37.51 -13.61
N ILE A 397 18.42 -36.37 -14.28
CA ILE A 397 18.78 -36.26 -15.71
C ILE A 397 20.29 -36.43 -15.89
N GLU A 398 21.10 -35.83 -15.03
CA GLU A 398 22.56 -35.97 -15.06
C GLU A 398 22.97 -37.43 -14.83
N GLU A 399 22.41 -38.12 -13.83
CA GLU A 399 22.62 -39.56 -13.61
C GLU A 399 22.19 -40.40 -14.82
N TRP A 400 21.07 -40.06 -15.46
CA TRP A 400 20.63 -40.75 -16.67
C TRP A 400 21.59 -40.52 -17.86
N VAL A 401 22.08 -39.30 -18.03
CA VAL A 401 23.05 -38.97 -19.10
C VAL A 401 24.36 -39.72 -18.87
N ASP A 402 24.82 -39.81 -17.62
CA ASP A 402 26.04 -40.52 -17.29
C ASP A 402 25.87 -42.04 -17.46
N TYR A 403 24.74 -42.62 -17.06
CA TYR A 403 24.40 -44.01 -17.36
C TYR A 403 24.39 -44.31 -18.88
N VAL A 404 23.82 -43.41 -19.68
CA VAL A 404 23.78 -43.57 -21.15
C VAL A 404 25.18 -43.47 -21.76
N LYS A 405 26.06 -42.59 -21.24
CA LYS A 405 27.46 -42.53 -21.66
C LYS A 405 28.20 -43.82 -21.31
N GLU A 406 28.06 -44.29 -20.07
CA GLU A 406 28.68 -45.53 -19.58
C GLU A 406 28.26 -46.74 -20.43
N LYS A 407 26.97 -46.84 -20.79
CA LYS A 407 26.49 -47.88 -21.71
C LYS A 407 26.95 -47.71 -23.14
N LYS A 408 27.23 -46.49 -23.59
CA LYS A 408 27.80 -46.24 -24.92
C LYS A 408 29.27 -46.68 -24.98
N ASP A 409 30.02 -46.42 -23.92
CA ASP A 409 31.44 -46.81 -23.79
C ASP A 409 31.61 -48.33 -23.61
N GLU A 410 30.58 -49.06 -23.18
CA GLU A 410 30.58 -50.53 -23.20
C GLU A 410 30.31 -51.14 -24.59
N ILE A 411 29.71 -50.37 -25.51
CA ILE A 411 29.26 -50.85 -26.83
C ILE A 411 30.29 -50.55 -27.95
N TYR A 412 31.20 -49.60 -27.75
CA TYR A 412 32.30 -49.24 -28.65
C TYR A 412 33.64 -49.64 -28.05
#